data_AF-A0A951TMU8-F1
#
_entry.id   AF-A0A951TMU8-F1
#
_cell.length_a   1.000
_cell.length_b   1.000
_cell.length_c   1.000
_cell.angle_alpha   90.00
_cell.angle_beta   90.00
_cell.angle_gamma   90.00
#
_symmetry.space_group_name_H-M   'P 1'
#
loop_
_entity.id
_entity.type
_entity.pdbx_description
1 polymer ?
#
loop_
_entity_poly.entity_id
_entity_poly.type
_entity_poly.pdbx_seq_one_letter_code
_entity_poly.pdbx_strand_id
1 'polypeptide(L)'
;MKSILISEIFGPTIQGEGSLIGRATVFVRTGGCDFRCNWCVAPQTPILMGDLSEKPASEIKVGDEIVGLERRADVPEAIGGYKIGKVVGVSRRRAPMVKLGADDGRILRVAADHAFVLFKTGRFRRAFEVRPHERIRALQSHLPWHEDENYQAGYLAGAADGDGSFHPKVQPGIWHFVIATKDEAILNRFARYACHFGFSLRNGKHLSGGQFAPAYHMGCLRLTKTLEVQRFRKFLLDYPRTTQFHRGYFAGMFDTYGTTDGKTLRLTQFKPLIRLRIIECLQALELPFQEEKTGLRLVGGLSHARRVLLETRPALERKVAPLFLARGGHEEYATIQSVENCDEGEVVSIKTTLGTYISNGFVSRNCDTLYAVLPEHKGDWTPRSPAEILGEVEKLSGGHPILVTLSGGNPALQPLEPLLDLGNSRGHTFALETQASRAQSWFCKLDFLILSPKPPSSGMEFRAQKLRECLHAAQNGPQISLKVVVFDEADYAFARRVHAMHPEIPFYLSVGNPSPQNGTEADSTEADSTDLTRRLEWLLERAARDGWFDVTILPQLHVVLWGNKRGV
;
A
#
# COMPACT_ATOMS: atom_id res chain seq x y z
N MET A 1 -30.18 -22.02 4.66
CA MET A 1 -30.13 -20.89 3.71
C MET A 1 -28.75 -20.27 3.75
N LYS A 2 -28.20 -19.82 2.62
CA LYS A 2 -26.93 -19.08 2.60
C LYS A 2 -27.17 -17.68 3.18
N SER A 3 -26.29 -17.23 4.07
CA SER A 3 -26.32 -15.88 4.64
C SER A 3 -25.93 -14.84 3.58
N ILE A 4 -26.48 -13.63 3.72
CA ILE A 4 -26.11 -12.46 2.91
C ILE A 4 -25.09 -11.66 3.72
N LEU A 5 -23.98 -11.28 3.10
CA LEU A 5 -22.95 -10.46 3.76
C LEU A 5 -23.36 -8.99 3.69
N ILE A 6 -23.64 -8.38 4.83
CA ILE A 6 -24.11 -6.99 4.94
C ILE A 6 -23.03 -6.11 5.53
N SER A 7 -22.66 -5.05 4.79
CA SER A 7 -21.75 -4.01 5.25
C SER A 7 -22.44 -3.00 6.14
N GLU A 8 -23.62 -2.50 5.74
CA GLU A 8 -24.41 -1.55 6.52
C GLU A 8 -25.87 -1.51 6.01
N ILE A 9 -26.80 -1.12 6.89
CA ILE A 9 -28.21 -0.83 6.57
C ILE A 9 -28.52 0.53 7.20
N PHE A 10 -29.05 1.47 6.42
CA PHE A 10 -29.36 2.81 6.91
C PHE A 10 -30.51 3.47 6.13
N GLY A 11 -31.09 4.50 6.73
CA GLY A 11 -32.26 5.22 6.24
C GLY A 11 -33.37 5.27 7.31
N PRO A 12 -34.59 5.70 6.95
CA PRO A 12 -34.99 6.17 5.64
C PRO A 12 -34.23 7.43 5.24
N THR A 13 -33.70 7.44 4.03
CA THR A 13 -33.06 8.59 3.37
C THR A 13 -33.63 8.72 1.96
N ILE A 14 -32.97 9.42 1.03
CA ILE A 14 -33.37 9.55 -0.37
C ILE A 14 -32.34 8.92 -1.31
N GLN A 15 -32.82 8.45 -2.46
CA GLN A 15 -31.95 8.10 -3.58
C GLN A 15 -31.21 9.34 -4.10
N GLY A 16 -29.89 9.26 -4.17
CA GLY A 16 -29.04 10.38 -4.55
C GLY A 16 -28.76 10.51 -6.04
N GLU A 17 -29.04 9.48 -6.85
CA GLU A 17 -28.63 9.39 -8.26
C GLU A 17 -29.61 8.53 -9.09
N GLY A 18 -29.52 8.63 -10.42
CA GLY A 18 -30.26 7.77 -11.35
C GLY A 18 -31.77 8.05 -11.41
N SER A 19 -32.52 7.07 -11.95
CA SER A 19 -33.97 7.19 -12.20
C SER A 19 -34.83 7.37 -10.95
N LEU A 20 -34.27 7.10 -9.77
CA LEU A 20 -35.00 7.14 -8.50
C LEU A 20 -34.63 8.34 -7.63
N ILE A 21 -33.79 9.26 -8.13
CA ILE A 21 -33.31 10.42 -7.40
C ILE A 21 -34.44 11.15 -6.65
N GLY A 22 -34.23 11.43 -5.36
CA GLY A 22 -35.20 12.07 -4.47
C GLY A 22 -36.25 11.15 -3.82
N ARG A 23 -36.37 9.88 -4.23
CA ARG A 23 -37.31 8.93 -3.59
C ARG A 23 -36.81 8.45 -2.23
N ALA A 24 -37.70 8.42 -1.24
CA ALA A 24 -37.40 7.87 0.08
C ALA A 24 -37.06 6.37 0.02
N THR A 25 -36.02 5.94 0.73
CA THR A 25 -35.50 4.57 0.66
C THR A 25 -34.72 4.17 1.91
N VAL A 26 -34.66 2.87 2.19
CA VAL A 26 -33.66 2.27 3.08
C VAL A 26 -32.58 1.63 2.21
N PHE A 27 -31.31 1.96 2.45
CA PHE A 27 -30.20 1.31 1.79
C PHE A 27 -29.79 0.04 2.52
N VAL A 28 -29.62 -1.05 1.77
CA VAL A 28 -28.99 -2.28 2.22
C VAL A 28 -27.70 -2.43 1.42
N ARG A 29 -26.56 -2.13 2.05
CA ARG A 29 -25.25 -2.24 1.42
C ARG A 29 -24.64 -3.61 1.68
N THR A 30 -24.45 -4.37 0.61
CA THR A 30 -23.83 -5.68 0.65
C THR A 30 -22.30 -5.59 0.68
N GLY A 31 -21.68 -6.59 1.30
CA GLY A 31 -20.22 -6.77 1.30
C GLY A 31 -19.75 -7.59 0.09
N GLY A 32 -18.53 -7.32 -0.37
CA GLY A 32 -17.89 -8.04 -1.46
C GLY A 32 -18.10 -7.40 -2.84
N CYS A 33 -17.04 -7.40 -3.64
CA CYS A 33 -17.02 -6.97 -5.03
C CYS A 33 -16.24 -8.02 -5.84
N ASP A 34 -16.51 -8.20 -7.13
CA ASP A 34 -15.75 -9.10 -8.02
C ASP A 34 -14.46 -8.45 -8.53
N PHE A 35 -14.07 -7.31 -7.93
CA PHE A 35 -12.71 -6.75 -7.94
C PHE A 35 -12.02 -6.79 -9.32
N ARG A 36 -12.49 -6.00 -10.29
CA ARG A 36 -11.70 -5.79 -11.51
C ARG A 36 -10.73 -4.61 -11.43
N CYS A 37 -10.79 -3.79 -10.38
CA CYS A 37 -9.81 -2.73 -10.16
C CYS A 37 -8.46 -3.35 -9.78
N ASN A 38 -7.49 -3.23 -10.67
CA ASN A 38 -6.25 -3.99 -10.63
C ASN A 38 -5.07 -3.00 -10.77
N TRP A 39 -4.75 -2.32 -9.68
CA TRP A 39 -3.58 -1.45 -9.54
C TRP A 39 -2.35 -2.34 -9.45
N CYS A 40 -1.79 -2.68 -10.62
CA CYS A 40 -0.79 -3.74 -10.72
C CYS A 40 0.59 -3.19 -11.06
N VAL A 41 1.59 -3.87 -10.52
CA VAL A 41 3.00 -3.68 -10.87
C VAL A 41 3.49 -4.83 -11.75
N ALA A 42 4.61 -4.66 -12.45
CA ALA A 42 5.19 -5.75 -13.21
C ALA A 42 5.69 -6.88 -12.28
N PRO A 43 5.68 -8.15 -12.73
CA PRO A 43 6.12 -9.33 -11.97
C PRO A 43 7.48 -9.21 -11.27
N GLN A 44 8.42 -8.51 -11.89
CA GLN A 44 9.78 -8.29 -11.42
C GLN A 44 9.93 -7.09 -10.49
N THR A 45 8.87 -6.29 -10.29
CA THR A 45 8.94 -5.11 -9.42
C THR A 45 9.25 -5.54 -7.99
N PRO A 46 10.33 -5.02 -7.37
CA PRO A 46 10.68 -5.38 -5.99
C PRO A 46 9.68 -4.76 -5.02
N ILE A 47 9.20 -5.55 -4.08
CA ILE A 47 8.31 -5.15 -3.00
C ILE A 47 9.11 -5.13 -1.70
N LEU A 48 9.00 -4.05 -0.93
CA LEU A 48 9.71 -3.93 0.35
C LEU A 48 9.00 -4.76 1.42
N MET A 49 9.69 -5.76 1.92
CA MET A 49 9.20 -6.71 2.93
C MET A 49 9.32 -6.11 4.34
N GLY A 50 8.63 -6.71 5.32
CA GLY A 50 8.60 -6.25 6.72
C GLY A 50 9.98 -6.25 7.41
N ASP A 51 10.83 -7.21 7.05
CA ASP A 51 12.24 -7.29 7.47
C ASP A 51 13.17 -6.35 6.65
N LEU A 52 12.55 -5.49 5.84
CA LEU A 52 13.15 -4.58 4.88
C LEU A 52 13.83 -5.29 3.69
N SER A 53 13.82 -6.62 3.59
CA SER A 53 14.28 -7.31 2.37
C SER A 53 13.40 -6.95 1.17
N GLU A 54 13.81 -7.39 -0.02
CA GLU A 54 13.04 -7.18 -1.24
C GLU A 54 12.63 -8.50 -1.83
N LYS A 55 11.40 -8.57 -2.30
CA LYS A 55 10.85 -9.74 -2.97
C LYS A 55 10.16 -9.32 -4.26
N PRO A 56 10.39 -9.99 -5.40
CA PRO A 56 9.67 -9.68 -6.63
C PRO A 56 8.16 -9.83 -6.43
N ALA A 57 7.36 -8.94 -7.03
CA ALA A 57 5.90 -8.96 -6.93
C ALA A 57 5.29 -10.32 -7.30
N SER A 58 5.90 -11.02 -8.26
CA SER A 58 5.50 -12.37 -8.69
C SER A 58 5.63 -13.46 -7.63
N GLU A 59 6.48 -13.27 -6.63
CA GLU A 59 6.75 -14.22 -5.55
C GLU A 59 5.97 -13.91 -4.26
N ILE A 60 5.30 -12.76 -4.21
CA ILE A 60 4.50 -12.33 -3.07
C ILE A 60 3.33 -13.30 -2.85
N LYS A 61 3.11 -13.68 -1.59
CA LYS A 61 2.07 -14.61 -1.16
C LYS A 61 1.17 -13.96 -0.11
N VAL A 62 -0.07 -14.43 -0.05
CA VAL A 62 -0.98 -14.09 1.05
C VAL A 62 -0.34 -14.51 2.38
N GLY A 63 -0.35 -13.61 3.36
CA GLY A 63 0.31 -13.77 4.65
C GLY A 63 1.71 -13.16 4.74
N ASP A 64 2.36 -12.82 3.61
CA ASP A 64 3.65 -12.12 3.63
C ASP A 64 3.52 -10.77 4.36
N GLU A 65 4.54 -10.43 5.16
CA GLU A 65 4.64 -9.15 5.86
C GLU A 65 5.42 -8.16 5.01
N ILE A 66 4.85 -6.98 4.78
CA ILE A 66 5.41 -5.96 3.89
C ILE A 66 5.33 -4.56 4.52
N VAL A 67 6.20 -3.67 4.05
CA VAL A 67 6.16 -2.26 4.45
C VAL A 67 5.15 -1.51 3.58
N GLY A 68 4.31 -0.73 4.25
CA GLY A 68 3.46 0.29 3.64
C GLY A 68 3.38 1.50 4.55
N LEU A 69 2.50 2.42 4.20
CA LEU A 69 2.15 3.52 5.08
C LEU A 69 0.73 3.33 5.61
N GLU A 70 0.61 3.43 6.94
CA GLU A 70 -0.67 3.43 7.62
C GLU A 70 -1.39 4.74 7.33
N ARG A 71 -2.69 4.67 7.05
CA ARG A 71 -3.50 5.89 6.90
C ARG A 71 -3.63 6.55 8.27
N ARG A 72 -3.45 7.86 8.33
CA ARG A 72 -3.76 8.61 9.55
C ARG A 72 -5.26 8.56 9.80
N ALA A 73 -5.64 8.18 11.01
CA ALA A 73 -7.05 8.16 11.42
C ALA A 73 -7.66 9.57 11.41
N ASP A 74 -6.85 10.59 11.71
CA ASP A 74 -7.28 11.98 11.86
C ASP A 74 -7.28 12.80 10.56
N VAL A 75 -6.55 12.37 9.53
CA VAL A 75 -6.56 13.02 8.20
C VAL A 75 -6.42 11.92 7.13
N PRO A 76 -7.53 11.41 6.56
CA PRO A 76 -7.52 10.25 5.67
C PRO A 76 -6.75 10.43 4.34
N GLU A 77 -6.53 11.68 3.88
CA GLU A 77 -5.61 12.00 2.77
C GLU A 77 -4.14 12.08 3.20
N ALA A 78 -3.87 12.26 4.50
CA ALA A 78 -2.52 12.28 5.02
C ALA A 78 -2.05 10.84 5.22
N ILE A 79 -0.98 10.51 4.51
CA ILE A 79 -0.30 9.25 4.69
C ILE A 79 0.46 9.31 6.02
N GLY A 80 0.19 8.35 6.90
CA GLY A 80 0.83 8.22 8.20
C GLY A 80 2.24 7.68 8.11
N GLY A 81 2.73 7.15 9.23
CA GLY A 81 4.07 6.57 9.31
C GLY A 81 4.18 5.25 8.56
N TYR A 82 5.42 4.84 8.28
CA TYR A 82 5.69 3.49 7.81
C TYR A 82 5.24 2.46 8.85
N LYS A 83 4.60 1.40 8.38
CA LYS A 83 4.11 0.26 9.18
C LYS A 83 4.35 -1.05 8.43
N ILE A 84 4.38 -2.12 9.20
CA ILE A 84 4.35 -3.48 8.66
C ILE A 84 2.88 -3.91 8.58
N GLY A 85 2.48 -4.36 7.40
CA GLY A 85 1.14 -4.89 7.10
C GLY A 85 1.24 -6.28 6.51
N LYS A 86 0.08 -6.94 6.36
CA LYS A 86 0.01 -8.29 5.77
C LYS A 86 -0.61 -8.25 4.39
N VAL A 87 -0.11 -9.13 3.51
CA VAL A 87 -0.73 -9.37 2.20
C VAL A 87 -1.99 -10.21 2.40
N VAL A 88 -3.13 -9.70 1.94
CA VAL A 88 -4.46 -10.33 2.05
C VAL A 88 -4.99 -10.86 0.71
N GLY A 89 -4.33 -10.52 -0.40
CA GLY A 89 -4.71 -11.02 -1.72
C GLY A 89 -3.63 -10.75 -2.76
N VAL A 90 -3.49 -11.69 -3.70
CA VAL A 90 -2.60 -11.57 -4.86
C VAL A 90 -3.36 -12.05 -6.08
N SER A 91 -3.32 -11.29 -7.17
CA SER A 91 -3.91 -11.69 -8.45
C SER A 91 -3.01 -11.27 -9.61
N ARG A 92 -3.18 -11.94 -10.75
CA ARG A 92 -2.41 -11.68 -11.98
C ARG A 92 -3.36 -11.38 -13.12
N ARG A 93 -2.95 -10.51 -14.04
CA ARG A 93 -3.66 -10.24 -15.30
C ARG A 93 -2.70 -9.76 -16.37
N ARG A 94 -3.20 -9.61 -17.60
CA ARG A 94 -2.56 -8.76 -18.61
C ARG A 94 -3.23 -7.39 -18.64
N ALA A 95 -2.44 -6.35 -18.86
CA ALA A 95 -2.92 -4.97 -18.96
C ALA A 95 -1.96 -4.12 -19.80
N PRO A 96 -2.44 -3.05 -20.46
CA PRO A 96 -1.58 -2.02 -21.01
C PRO A 96 -0.66 -1.46 -19.93
N MET A 97 0.60 -1.25 -20.27
CA MET A 97 1.61 -0.88 -19.28
C MET A 97 2.12 0.54 -19.51
N VAL A 98 2.57 1.16 -18.44
CA VAL A 98 3.31 2.42 -18.46
C VAL A 98 4.65 2.19 -17.78
N LYS A 99 5.70 2.68 -18.41
CA LYS A 99 7.05 2.74 -17.86
C LYS A 99 7.34 4.17 -17.43
N LEU A 100 7.60 4.36 -16.14
CA LEU A 100 7.99 5.63 -15.55
C LEU A 100 9.47 5.58 -15.20
N GLY A 101 10.27 6.52 -15.71
CA GLY A 101 11.66 6.73 -15.30
C GLY A 101 11.75 7.88 -14.31
N ALA A 102 12.43 7.69 -13.18
CA ALA A 102 12.65 8.71 -12.17
C ALA A 102 14.05 9.34 -12.23
N ASP A 103 14.21 10.48 -11.57
CA ASP A 103 15.45 11.27 -11.49
C ASP A 103 16.61 10.57 -10.78
N ASP A 104 16.30 9.59 -9.95
CA ASP A 104 17.24 8.69 -9.29
C ASP A 104 17.53 7.41 -10.09
N GLY A 105 17.11 7.36 -11.37
CA GLY A 105 17.37 6.23 -12.26
C GLY A 105 16.47 5.01 -12.02
N ARG A 106 15.57 5.03 -11.02
CA ARG A 106 14.60 3.95 -10.84
C ARG A 106 13.60 3.93 -11.99
N ILE A 107 13.25 2.72 -12.41
CA ILE A 107 12.24 2.47 -13.46
C ILE A 107 11.08 1.69 -12.85
N LEU A 108 9.88 2.25 -12.95
CA LEU A 108 8.64 1.57 -12.60
C LEU A 108 7.96 1.10 -13.87
N ARG A 109 7.56 -0.17 -13.89
CA ARG A 109 6.69 -0.74 -14.92
C ARG A 109 5.40 -1.16 -14.25
N VAL A 110 4.31 -0.52 -14.60
CA VAL A 110 3.01 -0.70 -13.94
C VAL A 110 1.90 -0.77 -14.98
N ALA A 111 0.73 -1.28 -14.58
CA ALA A 111 -0.46 -1.15 -15.40
C ALA A 111 -0.81 0.34 -15.58
N ALA A 112 -1.35 0.72 -16.73
CA ALA A 112 -1.69 2.10 -17.04
C ALA A 112 -2.62 2.74 -15.99
N ASP A 113 -3.53 1.95 -15.41
CA ASP A 113 -4.45 2.35 -14.37
C ASP A 113 -3.84 2.37 -12.96
N HIS A 114 -2.58 2.00 -12.75
CA HIS A 114 -1.91 1.98 -11.43
C HIS A 114 -1.84 3.37 -10.79
N ALA A 115 -2.14 3.51 -9.49
CA ALA A 115 -2.19 4.79 -8.79
C ALA A 115 -0.95 4.98 -7.95
N PHE A 116 -0.40 6.17 -8.11
CA PHE A 116 0.64 6.70 -7.26
C PHE A 116 0.09 7.81 -6.36
N VAL A 117 0.75 7.98 -5.22
CA VAL A 117 0.49 9.12 -4.33
C VAL A 117 1.38 10.28 -4.73
N LEU A 118 0.78 11.40 -5.13
CA LEU A 118 1.50 12.63 -5.39
C LEU A 118 2.04 13.23 -4.09
N PHE A 119 3.29 13.67 -4.12
CA PHE A 119 4.04 14.16 -2.96
C PHE A 119 3.33 15.31 -2.23
N LYS A 120 3.02 16.41 -2.94
CA LYS A 120 2.50 17.64 -2.32
C LYS A 120 1.01 17.60 -1.97
N THR A 121 0.22 16.90 -2.77
CA THR A 121 -1.24 16.96 -2.66
C THR A 121 -1.82 15.79 -1.88
N GLY A 122 -1.07 14.70 -1.68
CA GLY A 122 -1.60 13.43 -1.16
C GLY A 122 -2.60 12.73 -2.10
N ARG A 123 -3.11 13.46 -3.10
CA ARG A 123 -3.98 12.97 -4.17
C ARG A 123 -3.33 11.89 -5.01
N PHE A 124 -4.17 11.12 -5.68
CA PHE A 124 -3.76 10.03 -6.53
C PHE A 124 -3.68 10.47 -7.99
N ARG A 125 -2.75 9.86 -8.71
CA ARG A 125 -2.59 10.01 -10.15
C ARG A 125 -2.41 8.62 -10.74
N ARG A 126 -3.14 8.30 -11.80
CA ARG A 126 -2.93 7.05 -12.53
C ARG A 126 -1.68 7.14 -13.38
N ALA A 127 -1.02 6.02 -13.60
CA ALA A 127 0.24 5.97 -14.33
C ALA A 127 0.14 6.60 -15.71
N PHE A 128 -0.98 6.42 -16.43
CA PHE A 128 -1.21 7.05 -17.74
C PHE A 128 -1.41 8.58 -17.68
N GLU A 129 -1.77 9.11 -16.51
CA GLU A 129 -1.98 10.54 -16.30
C GLU A 129 -0.73 11.25 -15.74
N VAL A 130 0.25 10.48 -15.24
CA VAL A 130 1.52 11.01 -14.74
C VAL A 130 2.24 11.72 -15.87
N ARG A 131 2.76 12.91 -15.58
CA ARG A 131 3.54 13.71 -16.52
C ARG A 131 5.00 13.83 -16.07
N PRO A 132 5.96 14.04 -16.99
CA PRO A 132 7.30 14.45 -16.60
C PRO A 132 7.28 15.65 -15.65
N HIS A 133 8.24 15.69 -14.73
CA HIS A 133 8.41 16.64 -13.63
C HIS A 133 7.40 16.49 -12.46
N GLU A 134 6.42 15.59 -12.55
CA GLU A 134 5.59 15.28 -11.38
C GLU A 134 6.40 14.57 -10.30
N ARG A 135 6.10 14.89 -9.04
CA ARG A 135 6.76 14.32 -7.87
C ARG A 135 5.87 13.29 -7.21
N ILE A 136 6.33 12.05 -7.22
CA ILE A 136 5.64 10.91 -6.62
C ILE A 136 6.30 10.58 -5.29
N ARG A 137 5.49 10.28 -4.27
CA ARG A 137 5.99 9.88 -2.95
C ARG A 137 6.78 8.57 -3.06
N ALA A 138 8.03 8.61 -2.62
CA ALA A 138 8.97 7.49 -2.72
C ALA A 138 10.06 7.61 -1.66
N LEU A 139 10.63 6.48 -1.23
CA LEU A 139 11.80 6.44 -0.36
C LEU A 139 13.03 7.00 -1.09
N GLN A 140 13.87 7.77 -0.38
CA GLN A 140 15.18 8.24 -0.84
C GLN A 140 16.24 7.13 -0.74
N SER A 141 15.98 5.98 -1.34
CA SER A 141 16.94 4.89 -1.43
C SER A 141 16.79 4.16 -2.74
N HIS A 142 17.94 3.83 -3.34
CA HIS A 142 18.01 3.03 -4.56
C HIS A 142 17.94 1.56 -4.14
N LEU A 143 16.75 0.97 -4.28
CA LEU A 143 16.60 -0.48 -4.33
C LEU A 143 17.10 -0.95 -5.71
N PRO A 144 17.83 -2.06 -5.82
CA PRO A 144 18.04 -3.09 -4.81
C PRO A 144 19.35 -3.00 -4.01
N TRP A 145 19.31 -3.47 -2.76
CA TRP A 145 20.51 -3.78 -1.97
C TRP A 145 21.05 -5.18 -2.32
N HIS A 146 22.38 -5.33 -2.36
CA HIS A 146 23.04 -6.62 -2.60
C HIS A 146 24.18 -6.90 -1.60
N GLU A 147 24.28 -8.16 -1.17
CA GLU A 147 25.31 -8.68 -0.27
C GLU A 147 26.47 -9.28 -1.09
N ASP A 148 27.50 -8.49 -1.40
CA ASP A 148 28.72 -8.97 -2.07
C ASP A 148 29.88 -9.19 -1.09
N GLU A 149 31.00 -9.73 -1.59
CA GLU A 149 32.21 -9.96 -0.79
C GLU A 149 32.72 -8.67 -0.14
N ASN A 150 32.64 -7.53 -0.83
CA ASN A 150 33.06 -6.24 -0.27
C ASN A 150 32.20 -5.84 0.93
N TYR A 151 30.88 -5.98 0.83
CA TYR A 151 29.97 -5.76 1.95
C TYR A 151 30.30 -6.70 3.12
N GLN A 152 30.52 -7.98 2.86
CA GLN A 152 30.83 -8.96 3.91
C GLN A 152 32.14 -8.61 4.64
N ALA A 153 33.19 -8.26 3.91
CA ALA A 153 34.47 -7.81 4.48
C ALA A 153 34.30 -6.52 5.30
N GLY A 154 33.51 -5.57 4.78
CA GLY A 154 33.13 -4.35 5.49
C GLY A 154 32.44 -4.67 6.82
N TYR A 155 31.44 -5.55 6.81
CA TYR A 155 30.71 -5.96 8.02
C TYR A 155 31.64 -6.55 9.07
N LEU A 156 32.55 -7.44 8.65
CA LEU A 156 33.56 -8.01 9.54
C LEU A 156 34.44 -6.91 10.17
N ALA A 157 34.90 -5.94 9.38
CA ALA A 157 35.71 -4.83 9.87
C ALA A 157 34.94 -3.94 10.85
N GLY A 158 33.70 -3.58 10.52
CA GLY A 158 32.85 -2.76 11.38
C GLY A 158 32.52 -3.46 12.71
N ALA A 159 32.08 -4.71 12.66
CA ALA A 159 31.76 -5.46 13.87
C ALA A 159 33.01 -5.76 14.73
N ALA A 160 34.17 -6.00 14.11
CA ALA A 160 35.42 -6.21 14.82
C ALA A 160 35.97 -4.92 15.46
N ASP A 161 35.77 -3.77 14.82
CA ASP A 161 36.08 -2.46 15.41
C ASP A 161 35.12 -2.08 16.55
N GLY A 162 33.92 -2.65 16.52
CA GLY A 162 32.94 -2.55 17.58
C GLY A 162 33.31 -3.42 18.77
N ASP A 163 32.73 -4.63 18.81
CA ASP A 163 32.86 -5.55 19.94
C ASP A 163 34.05 -6.52 19.81
N GLY A 164 34.85 -6.38 18.74
CA GLY A 164 36.04 -7.19 18.51
C GLY A 164 37.26 -6.72 19.30
N SER A 165 38.13 -7.68 19.60
CA SER A 165 39.23 -7.46 20.53
C SER A 165 40.43 -8.35 20.20
N PHE A 166 41.57 -7.70 19.92
CA PHE A 166 42.86 -8.34 19.69
C PHE A 166 43.72 -8.20 20.94
N HIS A 167 44.11 -9.31 21.55
CA HIS A 167 44.90 -9.29 22.78
C HIS A 167 46.06 -10.29 22.71
N PRO A 168 47.25 -9.91 23.20
CA PRO A 168 48.31 -10.88 23.45
C PRO A 168 47.93 -11.77 24.65
N LYS A 169 48.34 -13.03 24.63
CA LYS A 169 48.37 -13.87 25.81
C LYS A 169 49.49 -13.42 26.75
N VAL A 170 49.45 -13.92 27.99
CA VAL A 170 50.52 -13.73 29.01
C VAL A 170 51.90 -14.14 28.46
N GLN A 171 51.94 -15.12 27.54
CA GLN A 171 53.14 -15.48 26.81
C GLN A 171 53.39 -14.51 25.63
N PRO A 172 54.58 -13.90 25.54
CA PRO A 172 54.96 -13.02 24.44
C PRO A 172 54.76 -13.68 23.07
N GLY A 173 54.20 -12.94 22.11
CA GLY A 173 54.07 -13.38 20.72
C GLY A 173 52.78 -14.14 20.37
N ILE A 174 52.00 -14.62 21.35
CA ILE A 174 50.73 -15.31 21.06
C ILE A 174 49.56 -14.32 21.05
N TRP A 175 48.90 -14.19 19.90
CA TRP A 175 47.73 -13.31 19.72
C TRP A 175 46.42 -14.08 19.62
N HIS A 176 45.38 -13.54 20.24
CA HIS A 176 44.00 -14.01 20.17
C HIS A 176 43.10 -12.90 19.62
N PHE A 177 42.05 -13.29 18.88
CA PHE A 177 40.91 -12.43 18.56
C PHE A 177 39.66 -12.99 19.23
N VAL A 178 38.86 -12.11 19.83
CA VAL A 178 37.55 -12.42 20.39
C VAL A 178 36.57 -11.33 19.97
N ILE A 179 35.38 -11.72 19.52
CA ILE A 179 34.21 -10.86 19.46
C ILE A 179 33.15 -11.45 20.38
N ALA A 180 32.64 -10.65 21.31
CA ALA A 180 31.70 -11.10 22.34
C ALA A 180 30.52 -10.13 22.42
N THR A 181 29.30 -10.66 22.33
CA THR A 181 28.07 -9.85 22.36
C THR A 181 26.90 -10.68 22.88
N LYS A 182 25.86 -9.99 23.35
CA LYS A 182 24.60 -10.62 23.76
C LYS A 182 23.73 -10.99 22.58
N ASP A 183 23.95 -10.38 21.41
CA ASP A 183 23.10 -10.55 20.24
C ASP A 183 23.63 -11.66 19.32
N GLU A 184 22.96 -12.81 19.32
CA GLU A 184 23.35 -13.97 18.50
C GLU A 184 23.33 -13.69 16.99
N ALA A 185 22.45 -12.79 16.53
CA ALA A 185 22.38 -12.39 15.12
C ALA A 185 23.73 -11.84 14.60
N ILE A 186 24.45 -11.09 15.43
CA ILE A 186 25.78 -10.56 15.09
C ILE A 186 26.77 -11.72 14.99
N LEU A 187 26.79 -12.62 15.98
CA LEU A 187 27.73 -13.75 15.99
C LEU A 187 27.49 -14.67 14.78
N ASN A 188 26.24 -15.01 14.49
CA ASN A 188 25.89 -15.86 13.36
C ASN A 188 26.29 -15.23 12.03
N ARG A 189 26.00 -13.93 11.83
CA ARG A 189 26.39 -13.19 10.61
C ARG A 189 27.91 -13.06 10.50
N PHE A 190 28.59 -12.72 11.59
CA PHE A 190 30.06 -12.60 11.63
C PHE A 190 30.75 -13.93 11.33
N ALA A 191 30.31 -15.03 11.95
CA ALA A 191 30.87 -16.36 11.70
C ALA A 191 30.69 -16.78 10.23
N ARG A 192 29.52 -16.54 9.65
CA ARG A 192 29.22 -16.84 8.25
C ARG A 192 30.17 -16.11 7.30
N TYR A 193 30.32 -14.79 7.45
CA TYR A 193 31.21 -14.00 6.59
C TYR A 193 32.67 -14.34 6.82
N ALA A 194 33.10 -14.53 8.06
CA ALA A 194 34.47 -14.91 8.34
C ALA A 194 34.83 -16.27 7.74
N CYS A 195 33.91 -17.23 7.80
CA CYS A 195 34.07 -18.55 7.18
C CYS A 195 34.20 -18.45 5.66
N HIS A 196 33.44 -17.57 5.01
CA HIS A 196 33.54 -17.30 3.57
C HIS A 196 34.96 -16.84 3.16
N PHE A 197 35.61 -16.01 3.99
CA PHE A 197 37.01 -15.60 3.79
C PHE A 197 38.06 -16.58 4.35
N GLY A 198 37.66 -17.80 4.72
CA GLY A 198 38.57 -18.85 5.20
C GLY A 198 38.99 -18.71 6.66
N PHE A 199 38.31 -17.90 7.46
CA PHE A 199 38.55 -17.76 8.90
C PHE A 199 37.55 -18.60 9.69
N SER A 200 38.02 -19.66 10.35
CA SER A 200 37.18 -20.54 11.17
C SER A 200 37.20 -20.11 12.64
N LEU A 201 36.23 -19.31 13.06
CA LEU A 201 36.08 -18.92 14.46
C LEU A 201 35.35 -19.99 15.27
N ARG A 202 35.80 -20.21 16.49
CA ARG A 202 35.19 -21.16 17.43
C ARG A 202 34.18 -20.45 18.32
N ASN A 203 32.99 -21.04 18.46
CA ASN A 203 32.00 -20.62 19.45
C ASN A 203 32.53 -20.86 20.88
N GLY A 204 32.16 -19.98 21.80
CA GLY A 204 32.45 -20.14 23.21
C GLY A 204 31.63 -19.18 24.07
N LYS A 205 31.87 -19.23 25.37
CA LYS A 205 31.31 -18.26 26.33
C LYS A 205 32.37 -17.24 26.73
N HIS A 206 31.98 -15.98 26.83
CA HIS A 206 32.79 -14.91 27.40
C HIS A 206 32.13 -14.44 28.69
N LEU A 207 32.89 -14.35 29.77
CA LEU A 207 32.40 -13.80 31.02
C LEU A 207 32.55 -12.28 30.95
N SER A 208 31.43 -11.57 31.03
CA SER A 208 31.37 -10.11 31.07
C SER A 208 30.78 -9.67 32.41
N GLY A 209 31.14 -8.47 32.85
CA GLY A 209 30.88 -7.99 34.22
C GLY A 209 32.15 -7.99 35.07
N GLY A 210 32.16 -7.09 36.05
CA GLY A 210 33.33 -6.75 36.87
C GLY A 210 32.88 -6.10 38.18
N GLN A 211 33.81 -5.47 38.91
CA GLN A 211 33.66 -4.98 40.31
C GLN A 211 32.32 -4.30 40.70
N PHE A 212 31.59 -3.71 39.75
CA PHE A 212 30.38 -2.92 40.00
C PHE A 212 29.09 -3.48 39.37
N ALA A 213 29.13 -4.66 38.73
CA ALA A 213 27.95 -5.31 38.16
C ALA A 213 28.08 -6.85 38.17
N PRO A 214 26.99 -7.60 38.42
CA PRO A 214 27.04 -9.06 38.46
C PRO A 214 27.59 -9.64 37.15
N ALA A 215 28.50 -10.61 37.29
CA ALA A 215 29.08 -11.29 36.15
C ALA A 215 28.03 -12.14 35.43
N TYR A 216 28.04 -12.09 34.10
CA TYR A 216 27.14 -12.85 33.25
C TYR A 216 27.90 -13.40 32.05
N HIS A 217 27.42 -14.53 31.52
CA HIS A 217 27.98 -15.11 30.30
C HIS A 217 27.30 -14.53 29.06
N MET A 218 28.10 -14.22 28.06
CA MET A 218 27.65 -13.88 26.71
C MET A 218 28.31 -14.82 25.68
N GLY A 219 27.65 -14.96 24.53
CA GLY A 219 28.21 -15.69 23.39
C GLY A 219 29.47 -14.97 22.88
N CYS A 220 30.43 -15.75 22.38
CA CYS A 220 31.60 -15.20 21.72
C CYS A 220 32.12 -16.11 20.61
N LEU A 221 32.81 -15.49 19.66
CA LEU A 221 33.59 -16.16 18.63
C LEU A 221 35.07 -15.90 18.87
N ARG A 222 35.90 -16.94 18.72
CA ARG A 222 37.34 -16.87 19.02
C ARG A 222 38.18 -17.38 17.88
N LEU A 223 39.27 -16.67 17.62
CA LEU A 223 40.38 -17.14 16.78
C LEU A 223 41.64 -17.16 17.66
N THR A 224 42.24 -18.34 17.82
CA THR A 224 43.29 -18.57 18.82
C THR A 224 44.65 -18.89 18.23
N LYS A 225 44.72 -19.26 16.93
CA LYS A 225 46.00 -19.51 16.26
C LYS A 225 46.61 -18.18 15.84
N THR A 226 47.78 -17.86 16.36
CA THR A 226 48.42 -16.55 16.18
C THR A 226 48.59 -16.13 14.72
N LEU A 227 49.05 -17.04 13.85
CA LEU A 227 49.20 -16.75 12.43
C LEU A 227 47.85 -16.41 11.76
N GLU A 228 46.78 -17.15 12.11
CA GLU A 228 45.43 -16.86 11.61
C GLU A 228 44.92 -15.52 12.15
N VAL A 229 45.19 -15.19 13.42
CA VAL A 229 44.82 -13.89 14.03
C VAL A 229 45.54 -12.72 13.35
N GLN A 230 46.82 -12.88 13.04
CA GLN A 230 47.60 -11.87 12.30
C GLN A 230 47.08 -11.71 10.87
N ARG A 231 46.79 -12.82 10.18
CA ARG A 231 46.16 -12.79 8.85
C ARG A 231 44.80 -12.11 8.87
N PHE A 232 43.98 -12.43 9.87
CA PHE A 232 42.66 -11.81 10.03
C PHE A 232 42.77 -10.32 10.31
N ARG A 233 43.67 -9.91 11.23
CA ARG A 233 43.92 -8.49 11.50
C ARG A 233 44.38 -7.74 10.25
N LYS A 234 45.30 -8.31 9.48
CA LYS A 234 45.77 -7.72 8.22
C LYS A 234 44.62 -7.61 7.21
N PHE A 235 43.83 -8.67 7.06
CA PHE A 235 42.63 -8.68 6.22
C PHE A 235 41.68 -7.52 6.55
N LEU A 236 41.32 -7.33 7.83
CA LEU A 236 40.39 -6.26 8.22
C LEU A 236 40.94 -4.84 7.97
N LEU A 237 42.27 -4.65 8.02
CA LEU A 237 42.90 -3.34 7.86
C LEU A 237 43.16 -2.99 6.39
N ASP A 238 43.55 -3.97 5.59
CA ASP A 238 44.08 -3.77 4.24
C ASP A 238 43.02 -4.02 3.14
N TYR A 239 41.81 -4.47 3.49
CA TYR A 239 40.78 -4.76 2.49
C TYR A 239 40.38 -3.50 1.70
N PRO A 240 40.17 -3.59 0.37
CA PRO A 240 39.75 -2.47 -0.46
C PRO A 240 38.46 -1.79 0.03
N ARG A 241 38.50 -0.47 0.19
CA ARG A 241 37.39 0.33 0.76
C ARG A 241 36.46 0.88 -0.32
N THR A 242 35.73 -0.02 -0.95
CA THR A 242 34.68 0.33 -1.90
C THR A 242 33.43 0.88 -1.18
N THR A 243 32.49 1.47 -1.93
CA THR A 243 31.19 1.88 -1.35
C THR A 243 30.45 0.71 -0.69
N GLN A 244 30.52 -0.49 -1.28
CA GLN A 244 29.93 -1.70 -0.70
C GLN A 244 30.63 -2.10 0.61
N PHE A 245 31.96 -1.98 0.68
CA PHE A 245 32.70 -2.16 1.93
C PHE A 245 32.21 -1.17 3.01
N HIS A 246 32.03 0.10 2.67
CA HIS A 246 31.51 1.09 3.62
C HIS A 246 30.07 0.78 4.08
N ARG A 247 29.20 0.28 3.20
CA ARG A 247 27.86 -0.19 3.59
C ARG A 247 27.93 -1.32 4.62
N GLY A 248 28.82 -2.30 4.38
CA GLY A 248 29.08 -3.37 5.34
C GLY A 248 29.65 -2.85 6.66
N TYR A 249 30.66 -1.99 6.59
CA TYR A 249 31.32 -1.41 7.76
C TYR A 249 30.33 -0.64 8.64
N PHE A 250 29.47 0.18 8.02
CA PHE A 250 28.40 0.87 8.74
C PHE A 250 27.47 -0.12 9.45
N ALA A 251 27.03 -1.18 8.77
CA ALA A 251 26.13 -2.18 9.34
C ALA A 251 26.74 -2.90 10.55
N GLY A 252 27.99 -3.35 10.45
CA GLY A 252 28.70 -3.97 11.57
C GLY A 252 28.92 -3.02 12.74
N MET A 253 29.27 -1.77 12.45
CA MET A 253 29.44 -0.72 13.47
C MET A 253 28.10 -0.37 14.17
N PHE A 254 27.01 -0.30 13.41
CA PHE A 254 25.70 0.01 13.94
C PHE A 254 25.13 -1.16 14.78
N ASP A 255 25.32 -2.40 14.33
CA ASP A 255 24.93 -3.59 15.09
C ASP A 255 25.63 -3.67 16.45
N THR A 256 26.89 -3.25 16.52
CA THR A 256 27.67 -3.24 17.77
C THR A 256 27.45 -1.95 18.55
N TYR A 257 28.14 -0.86 18.20
CA TYR A 257 28.10 0.43 18.90
C TYR A 257 27.06 1.44 18.39
N GLY A 258 26.19 1.04 17.46
CA GLY A 258 25.06 1.88 17.07
C GLY A 258 24.04 2.02 18.19
N THR A 259 23.59 3.25 18.42
CA THR A 259 22.53 3.59 19.37
C THR A 259 21.45 4.43 18.71
N THR A 260 20.21 4.29 19.19
CA THR A 260 19.08 5.07 18.73
C THR A 260 18.04 5.26 19.84
N ASP A 261 17.37 6.40 19.81
CA ASP A 261 16.16 6.72 20.59
C ASP A 261 14.87 6.63 19.74
N GLY A 262 14.96 6.03 18.54
CA GLY A 262 13.88 5.98 17.55
C GLY A 262 13.76 7.23 16.68
N LYS A 263 14.56 8.28 16.89
CA LYS A 263 14.60 9.48 16.04
C LYS A 263 16.00 9.83 15.54
N THR A 264 17.00 9.53 16.36
CA THR A 264 18.41 9.81 16.10
C THR A 264 19.19 8.52 15.98
N LEU A 265 20.18 8.52 15.09
CA LEU A 265 21.15 7.45 14.94
C LEU A 265 22.52 7.97 15.38
N ARG A 266 23.19 7.25 16.29
CA ARG A 266 24.55 7.55 16.74
C ARG A 266 25.44 6.33 16.62
N LEU A 267 26.70 6.54 16.28
CA LEU A 267 27.78 5.57 16.37
C LEU A 267 28.72 6.00 17.49
N THR A 268 28.66 5.30 18.64
CA THR A 268 29.43 5.66 19.84
C THR A 268 30.82 5.06 19.79
N GLN A 269 31.87 5.89 19.76
CA GLN A 269 33.25 5.40 19.73
C GLN A 269 34.22 6.46 20.26
N PHE A 270 35.09 6.02 21.18
CA PHE A 270 36.09 6.86 21.85
C PHE A 270 37.50 6.66 21.30
N LYS A 271 37.78 5.52 20.65
CA LYS A 271 39.09 5.22 20.06
C LYS A 271 39.34 6.11 18.82
N PRO A 272 40.36 6.98 18.81
CA PRO A 272 40.55 7.96 17.73
C PRO A 272 40.65 7.35 16.33
N LEU A 273 41.40 6.25 16.17
CA LEU A 273 41.57 5.59 14.87
C LEU A 273 40.25 5.00 14.33
N ILE A 274 39.40 4.47 15.20
CA ILE A 274 38.11 3.91 14.78
C ILE A 274 37.15 5.05 14.41
N ARG A 275 37.18 6.18 15.14
CA ARG A 275 36.41 7.38 14.78
C ARG A 275 36.75 7.86 13.37
N LEU A 276 38.04 7.92 13.02
CA LEU A 276 38.47 8.31 11.66
C LEU A 276 37.90 7.38 10.59
N ARG A 277 37.89 6.06 10.84
CA ARG A 277 37.27 5.08 9.92
C ARG A 277 35.75 5.24 9.81
N ILE A 278 35.08 5.58 10.91
CA ILE A 278 33.64 5.90 10.88
C ILE A 278 33.40 7.17 10.05
N ILE A 279 34.20 8.22 10.23
CA ILE A 279 34.11 9.47 9.45
C ILE A 279 34.27 9.18 7.95
N GLU A 280 35.32 8.45 7.58
CA GLU A 280 35.57 8.05 6.20
C GLU A 280 34.39 7.26 5.62
N CYS A 281 33.83 6.33 6.39
CA CYS A 281 32.64 5.59 6.00
C CYS A 281 31.42 6.49 5.79
N LEU A 282 31.15 7.44 6.69
CA LEU A 282 30.01 8.35 6.57
C LEU A 282 30.17 9.28 5.35
N GLN A 283 31.39 9.74 5.09
CA GLN A 283 31.71 10.56 3.91
C GLN A 283 31.53 9.76 2.61
N ALA A 284 32.02 8.52 2.56
CA ALA A 284 31.90 7.65 1.38
C ALA A 284 30.44 7.25 1.08
N LEU A 285 29.57 7.25 2.09
CA LEU A 285 28.13 7.01 1.94
C LEU A 285 27.31 8.32 1.78
N GLU A 286 27.98 9.47 1.72
CA GLU A 286 27.35 10.80 1.61
C GLU A 286 26.32 11.06 2.72
N LEU A 287 26.62 10.58 3.93
CA LEU A 287 25.77 10.69 5.10
C LEU A 287 26.21 11.90 5.93
N PRO A 288 25.38 12.95 6.04
CA PRO A 288 25.74 14.12 6.84
C PRO A 288 25.75 13.74 8.33
N PHE A 289 26.77 14.18 9.05
CA PHE A 289 26.93 13.86 10.47
C PHE A 289 27.46 15.05 11.28
N GLN A 290 27.29 14.97 12.59
CA GLN A 290 27.87 15.88 13.56
C GLN A 290 28.69 15.07 14.57
N GLU A 291 29.91 15.53 14.83
CA GLU A 291 30.74 14.96 15.89
C GLU A 291 30.24 15.42 17.28
N GLU A 292 30.11 14.45 18.17
CA GLU A 292 29.77 14.65 19.58
C GLU A 292 30.90 14.11 20.47
N LYS A 293 30.94 14.52 21.74
CA LYS A 293 31.96 14.05 22.71
C LYS A 293 32.02 12.52 22.81
N THR A 294 30.88 11.86 22.65
CA THR A 294 30.72 10.40 22.84
C THR A 294 30.67 9.62 21.53
N GLY A 295 30.65 10.27 20.36
CA GLY A 295 30.48 9.56 19.09
C GLY A 295 30.19 10.47 17.90
N LEU A 296 29.54 9.90 16.89
CA LEU A 296 29.09 10.60 15.70
C LEU A 296 27.57 10.44 15.57
N ARG A 297 26.85 11.55 15.46
CA ARG A 297 25.40 11.57 15.25
C ARG A 297 25.07 11.84 13.79
N LEU A 298 24.23 11.02 13.20
CA LEU A 298 23.73 11.25 11.85
C LEU A 298 22.78 12.45 11.86
N VAL A 299 22.97 13.37 10.91
CA VAL A 299 22.17 14.57 10.67
C VAL A 299 21.28 14.31 9.44
N GLY A 300 20.20 15.09 9.26
CA GLY A 300 19.25 14.89 8.17
C GLY A 300 18.00 14.06 8.53
N GLY A 301 17.86 13.73 9.81
CA GLY A 301 16.63 13.18 10.40
C GLY A 301 16.28 11.76 9.95
N LEU A 302 14.99 11.41 10.10
CA LEU A 302 14.51 10.06 9.79
C LEU A 302 14.66 9.66 8.33
N SER A 303 14.70 10.61 7.39
CA SER A 303 14.87 10.30 5.97
C SER A 303 16.25 9.71 5.67
N HIS A 304 17.31 10.34 6.19
CA HIS A 304 18.68 9.80 6.08
C HIS A 304 18.85 8.51 6.88
N ALA A 305 18.21 8.41 8.06
CA ALA A 305 18.21 7.18 8.83
C ALA A 305 17.57 6.01 8.06
N ARG A 306 16.39 6.21 7.45
CA ARG A 306 15.73 5.18 6.63
C ARG A 306 16.58 4.80 5.41
N ARG A 307 17.12 5.79 4.70
CA ARG A 307 18.04 5.56 3.57
C ARG A 307 19.20 4.66 3.97
N VAL A 308 19.93 5.01 5.03
CA VAL A 308 21.10 4.21 5.43
C VAL A 308 20.70 2.81 5.89
N LEU A 309 19.57 2.64 6.57
CA LEU A 309 19.09 1.31 6.96
C LEU A 309 18.75 0.43 5.74
N LEU A 310 18.15 1.00 4.71
CA LEU A 310 17.86 0.31 3.45
C LEU A 310 19.15 -0.02 2.67
N GLU A 311 20.14 0.86 2.69
CA GLU A 311 21.39 0.68 1.95
C GLU A 311 22.45 -0.17 2.68
N THR A 312 22.32 -0.37 3.99
CA THR A 312 23.34 -1.07 4.80
C THR A 312 22.84 -2.34 5.45
N ARG A 313 21.52 -2.53 5.63
CA ARG A 313 20.91 -3.75 6.19
C ARG A 313 21.55 -4.27 7.49
N PRO A 314 21.60 -3.48 8.58
CA PRO A 314 22.08 -3.99 9.87
C PRO A 314 21.27 -5.22 10.34
N ALA A 315 21.89 -6.13 11.08
CA ALA A 315 21.28 -7.39 11.49
C ALA A 315 20.29 -7.22 12.66
N LEU A 316 20.47 -6.20 13.50
CA LEU A 316 19.70 -6.05 14.72
C LEU A 316 18.35 -5.36 14.51
N GLU A 317 17.31 -6.17 14.31
CA GLU A 317 15.93 -5.69 14.15
C GLU A 317 15.50 -4.73 15.29
N ARG A 318 15.87 -5.02 16.54
CA ARG A 318 15.60 -4.17 17.71
C ARG A 318 16.18 -2.75 17.61
N LYS A 319 17.20 -2.52 16.77
CA LYS A 319 17.78 -1.20 16.47
C LYS A 319 17.22 -0.61 15.18
N VAL A 320 16.92 -1.45 14.19
CA VAL A 320 16.43 -1.06 12.86
C VAL A 320 14.97 -0.62 12.91
N ALA A 321 14.07 -1.45 13.45
CA ALA A 321 12.63 -1.22 13.41
C ALA A 321 12.19 0.10 14.08
N PRO A 322 12.72 0.49 15.27
CA PRO A 322 12.34 1.75 15.91
C PRO A 322 12.68 2.99 15.09
N LEU A 323 13.78 2.96 14.33
CA LEU A 323 14.17 4.07 13.45
C LEU A 323 13.35 4.09 12.17
N PHE A 324 13.20 2.92 11.52
CA PHE A 324 12.55 2.85 10.22
C PHE A 324 11.05 3.20 10.32
N LEU A 325 10.37 2.64 11.32
CA LEU A 325 8.92 2.79 11.55
C LEU A 325 8.56 4.04 12.38
N ALA A 326 9.54 4.84 12.81
CA ALA A 326 9.29 6.06 13.55
C ALA A 326 8.40 7.03 12.76
N ARG A 327 7.48 7.70 13.47
CA ARG A 327 6.67 8.77 12.90
C ARG A 327 7.50 10.04 12.70
N GLY A 328 7.29 10.72 11.58
CA GLY A 328 7.98 11.95 11.19
C GLY A 328 9.05 11.75 10.11
N GLY A 329 9.92 12.76 9.98
CA GLY A 329 10.85 12.91 8.86
C GLY A 329 10.28 13.83 7.78
N HIS A 330 11.16 14.34 6.91
CA HIS A 330 10.69 15.03 5.71
C HIS A 330 10.00 14.00 4.82
N GLU A 331 8.90 14.39 4.21
CA GLU A 331 8.28 13.56 3.19
C GLU A 331 9.29 13.38 2.04
N GLU A 332 9.39 12.16 1.53
CA GLU A 332 10.34 11.79 0.48
C GLU A 332 9.61 11.61 -0.86
N TYR A 333 10.27 11.97 -1.95
CA TYR A 333 9.74 11.85 -3.31
C TYR A 333 10.82 11.52 -4.32
N ALA A 334 10.38 11.05 -5.48
CA ALA A 334 11.17 10.99 -6.71
C ALA A 334 10.46 11.80 -7.80
N THR A 335 11.24 12.45 -8.66
CA THR A 335 10.71 13.24 -9.78
C THR A 335 10.69 12.37 -11.02
N ILE A 336 9.52 12.28 -11.68
CA ILE A 336 9.41 11.52 -12.92
C ILE A 336 10.07 12.30 -14.06
N GLN A 337 11.02 11.68 -14.75
CA GLN A 337 11.73 12.23 -15.90
C GLN A 337 11.14 11.76 -17.23
N SER A 338 10.66 10.51 -17.30
CA SER A 338 10.09 9.94 -18.53
C SER A 338 8.84 9.12 -18.25
N VAL A 339 7.95 9.14 -19.24
CA VAL A 339 6.69 8.37 -19.26
C VAL A 339 6.57 7.73 -20.64
N GLU A 340 6.58 6.41 -20.70
CA GLU A 340 6.52 5.63 -21.94
C GLU A 340 5.33 4.67 -21.86
N ASN A 341 4.36 4.80 -22.77
CA ASN A 341 3.32 3.79 -22.94
C ASN A 341 3.96 2.53 -23.55
N CYS A 342 3.62 1.38 -23.01
CA CYS A 342 4.13 0.08 -23.41
C CYS A 342 2.97 -0.84 -23.83
N ASP A 343 3.30 -1.87 -24.59
CA ASP A 343 2.36 -2.94 -24.93
C ASP A 343 1.82 -3.65 -23.69
N GLU A 344 0.77 -4.44 -23.88
CA GLU A 344 0.21 -5.24 -22.80
C GLU A 344 1.20 -6.27 -22.26
N GLY A 345 1.43 -6.25 -20.94
CA GLY A 345 2.25 -7.22 -20.24
C GLY A 345 1.51 -7.89 -19.09
N GLU A 346 2.11 -8.96 -18.55
CA GLU A 346 1.66 -9.53 -17.29
C GLU A 346 1.92 -8.53 -16.16
N VAL A 347 0.94 -8.39 -15.26
CA VAL A 347 1.01 -7.52 -14.10
C VAL A 347 0.42 -8.22 -12.88
N VAL A 348 0.94 -7.90 -11.70
CA VAL A 348 0.57 -8.48 -10.40
C VAL A 348 -0.09 -7.43 -9.53
N SER A 349 -1.30 -7.72 -9.05
CA SER A 349 -1.99 -6.93 -8.03
C SER A 349 -1.71 -7.51 -6.65
N ILE A 350 -1.36 -6.66 -5.70
CA ILE A 350 -1.12 -7.02 -4.30
C ILE A 350 -2.12 -6.24 -3.45
N LYS A 351 -2.81 -6.93 -2.54
CA LYS A 351 -3.74 -6.33 -1.57
C LYS A 351 -3.19 -6.50 -0.18
N THR A 352 -3.30 -5.46 0.64
CA THR A 352 -2.56 -5.33 1.91
C THR A 352 -3.48 -4.74 2.98
N THR A 353 -3.25 -5.08 4.24
CA THR A 353 -4.00 -4.55 5.40
C THR A 353 -3.78 -3.06 5.67
N LEU A 354 -2.83 -2.42 4.95
CA LEU A 354 -2.52 -1.00 5.10
C LEU A 354 -3.18 -0.14 4.02
N GLY A 355 -3.78 -0.76 2.99
CA GLY A 355 -4.24 -0.04 1.79
C GLY A 355 -3.11 0.50 0.89
N THR A 356 -1.85 0.34 1.31
CA THR A 356 -0.65 0.76 0.56
C THR A 356 0.48 -0.26 0.74
N TYR A 357 1.50 -0.15 -0.11
CA TYR A 357 2.76 -0.87 0.00
C TYR A 357 3.87 -0.12 -0.75
N ILE A 358 5.12 -0.49 -0.50
CA ILE A 358 6.27 0.07 -1.22
C ILE A 358 6.66 -0.86 -2.37
N SER A 359 6.62 -0.32 -3.60
CA SER A 359 7.03 -1.02 -4.82
C SER A 359 8.13 -0.25 -5.53
N ASN A 360 9.31 -0.86 -5.69
CA ASN A 360 10.52 -0.21 -6.19
C ASN A 360 10.85 1.11 -5.46
N GLY A 361 10.56 1.18 -4.16
CA GLY A 361 10.73 2.38 -3.34
C GLY A 361 9.61 3.41 -3.45
N PHE A 362 8.65 3.25 -4.37
CA PHE A 362 7.49 4.14 -4.52
C PHE A 362 6.32 3.69 -3.67
N VAL A 363 5.56 4.65 -3.15
CA VAL A 363 4.32 4.36 -2.43
C VAL A 363 3.22 4.01 -3.43
N SER A 364 2.87 2.73 -3.46
CA SER A 364 1.79 2.18 -4.27
C SER A 364 0.53 1.98 -3.44
N ARG A 365 -0.63 2.14 -4.09
CA ARG A 365 -1.95 2.04 -3.49
C ARG A 365 -2.69 0.77 -3.89
N ASN A 366 -3.56 0.33 -2.99
CA ASN A 366 -4.67 -0.58 -3.30
C ASN A 366 -5.86 0.25 -3.85
N CYS A 367 -6.94 -0.41 -4.29
CA CYS A 367 -8.18 0.26 -4.71
C CYS A 367 -8.76 1.19 -3.64
N ASP A 368 -9.67 2.09 -4.00
CA ASP A 368 -10.27 3.13 -3.16
C ASP A 368 -11.63 2.77 -2.52
N THR A 369 -12.34 1.71 -2.97
CA THR A 369 -13.63 1.26 -2.39
C THR A 369 -13.46 0.26 -1.23
N LEU A 370 -12.39 0.37 -0.45
CA LEU A 370 -11.88 -0.71 0.42
C LEU A 370 -12.83 -1.19 1.54
N TYR A 371 -13.71 -0.35 2.07
CA TYR A 371 -14.55 -0.69 3.23
C TYR A 371 -15.65 -1.74 2.93
N ALA A 372 -16.27 -1.67 1.75
CA ALA A 372 -17.28 -2.65 1.33
C ALA A 372 -16.65 -3.92 0.73
N VAL A 373 -15.32 -4.00 0.74
CA VAL A 373 -14.57 -4.84 -0.21
C VAL A 373 -13.40 -5.61 0.44
N LEU A 374 -12.70 -5.09 1.46
CA LEU A 374 -11.51 -5.74 2.05
C LEU A 374 -11.82 -6.84 3.08
N PRO A 375 -11.00 -7.91 3.13
CA PRO A 375 -11.08 -8.97 4.14
C PRO A 375 -10.95 -8.48 5.60
N GLU A 376 -10.23 -7.40 5.86
CA GLU A 376 -10.12 -6.80 7.21
C GLU A 376 -11.42 -6.16 7.70
N HIS A 377 -12.33 -5.75 6.80
CA HIS A 377 -13.70 -5.34 7.12
C HIS A 377 -14.70 -6.50 7.08
N LYS A 378 -14.27 -7.75 6.83
CA LYS A 378 -15.15 -8.92 7.02
C LYS A 378 -15.63 -9.05 8.45
N GLY A 379 -14.87 -8.54 9.43
CA GLY A 379 -15.32 -8.46 10.82
C GLY A 379 -16.52 -7.53 11.01
N ASP A 380 -16.63 -6.50 10.17
CA ASP A 380 -17.74 -5.55 10.16
C ASP A 380 -18.93 -6.08 9.32
N TRP A 381 -18.67 -7.00 8.38
CA TRP A 381 -19.73 -7.61 7.58
C TRP A 381 -20.45 -8.67 8.39
N THR A 382 -21.67 -8.34 8.76
CA THR A 382 -22.49 -9.28 9.50
C THR A 382 -23.18 -10.23 8.53
N PRO A 383 -22.94 -11.55 8.62
CA PRO A 383 -23.75 -12.51 7.88
C PRO A 383 -25.16 -12.45 8.47
N ARG A 384 -26.12 -11.97 7.67
CA ARG A 384 -27.51 -11.85 8.08
C ARG A 384 -28.40 -12.72 7.21
N SER A 385 -29.44 -13.26 7.82
CA SER A 385 -30.55 -13.87 7.12
C SER A 385 -31.44 -12.81 6.46
N PRO A 386 -32.21 -13.18 5.42
CA PRO A 386 -33.22 -12.30 4.82
C PRO A 386 -34.18 -11.69 5.85
N ALA A 387 -34.60 -12.47 6.86
CA ALA A 387 -35.51 -12.02 7.89
C ALA A 387 -34.89 -10.97 8.83
N GLU A 388 -33.61 -11.12 9.19
CA GLU A 388 -32.90 -10.12 10.00
C GLU A 388 -32.67 -8.81 9.23
N ILE A 389 -32.39 -8.90 7.93
CA ILE A 389 -32.24 -7.72 7.07
C ILE A 389 -33.57 -6.98 6.96
N LEU A 390 -34.64 -7.71 6.62
CA LEU A 390 -35.97 -7.11 6.48
C LEU A 390 -36.49 -6.55 7.81
N GLY A 391 -36.22 -7.22 8.93
CA GLY A 391 -36.57 -6.71 10.26
C GLY A 391 -35.91 -5.37 10.58
N GLU A 392 -34.65 -5.16 10.19
CA GLU A 392 -34.00 -3.84 10.35
C GLU A 392 -34.59 -2.81 9.37
N VAL A 393 -34.91 -3.20 8.13
CA VAL A 393 -35.60 -2.32 7.17
C VAL A 393 -36.96 -1.85 7.71
N GLU A 394 -37.79 -2.79 8.18
CA GLU A 394 -39.11 -2.50 8.76
C GLU A 394 -38.97 -1.64 10.02
N LYS A 395 -37.96 -1.87 10.86
CA LYS A 395 -37.67 -1.02 12.01
C LYS A 395 -37.34 0.42 11.61
N LEU A 396 -36.48 0.61 10.59
CA LEU A 396 -36.11 1.93 10.09
C LEU A 396 -37.31 2.64 9.41
N SER A 397 -38.15 1.90 8.67
CA SER A 397 -39.35 2.46 8.03
C SER A 397 -40.55 2.62 8.96
N GLY A 398 -40.42 2.27 10.25
CA GLY A 398 -41.52 2.30 11.21
C GLY A 398 -42.65 1.33 10.86
N GLY A 399 -42.34 0.20 10.21
CA GLY A 399 -43.27 -0.83 9.77
C GLY A 399 -43.98 -0.53 8.44
N HIS A 400 -43.71 0.61 7.80
CA HIS A 400 -44.34 0.97 6.54
C HIS A 400 -43.60 0.33 5.36
N PRO A 401 -44.32 -0.13 4.33
CA PRO A 401 -43.73 -0.47 3.05
C PRO A 401 -42.88 0.68 2.49
N ILE A 402 -41.64 0.37 2.11
CA ILE A 402 -40.66 1.34 1.61
C ILE A 402 -39.84 0.74 0.47
N LEU A 403 -39.27 1.61 -0.37
CA LEU A 403 -38.24 1.23 -1.34
C LEU A 403 -36.95 0.82 -0.63
N VAL A 404 -36.47 -0.38 -0.89
CA VAL A 404 -35.18 -0.88 -0.42
C VAL A 404 -34.17 -0.82 -1.56
N THR A 405 -33.10 -0.05 -1.37
CA THR A 405 -32.03 0.06 -2.37
C THR A 405 -30.86 -0.84 -2.01
N LEU A 406 -30.66 -1.85 -2.85
CA LEU A 406 -29.57 -2.81 -2.79
C LEU A 406 -28.33 -2.23 -3.48
N SER A 407 -27.27 -1.99 -2.72
CA SER A 407 -26.03 -1.37 -3.19
C SER A 407 -24.80 -1.94 -2.44
N GLY A 408 -23.63 -1.30 -2.56
CA GLY A 408 -22.38 -1.72 -1.92
C GLY A 408 -21.66 -2.84 -2.68
N GLY A 409 -20.35 -2.66 -2.92
CA GLY A 409 -19.54 -3.62 -3.67
C GLY A 409 -20.16 -3.97 -5.03
N ASN A 410 -20.45 -5.26 -5.24
CA ASN A 410 -21.31 -5.73 -6.34
C ASN A 410 -22.45 -6.60 -5.76
N PRO A 411 -23.66 -6.05 -5.57
CA PRO A 411 -24.78 -6.76 -4.94
C PRO A 411 -25.19 -8.05 -5.65
N ALA A 412 -24.95 -8.13 -6.96
CA ALA A 412 -25.24 -9.32 -7.76
C ALA A 412 -24.37 -10.54 -7.38
N LEU A 413 -23.42 -10.42 -6.45
CA LEU A 413 -22.68 -11.54 -5.87
C LEU A 413 -23.40 -12.22 -4.71
N GLN A 414 -24.38 -11.56 -4.11
CA GLN A 414 -25.10 -12.05 -2.94
C GLN A 414 -26.34 -12.88 -3.36
N PRO A 415 -26.75 -13.87 -2.54
CA PRO A 415 -27.97 -14.63 -2.78
C PRO A 415 -29.21 -13.85 -2.32
N LEU A 416 -29.55 -12.77 -3.04
CA LEU A 416 -30.58 -11.80 -2.62
C LEU A 416 -32.02 -12.26 -2.88
N GLU A 417 -32.23 -13.28 -3.71
CA GLU A 417 -33.57 -13.77 -4.07
C GLU A 417 -34.52 -14.01 -2.88
N PRO A 418 -34.11 -14.69 -1.79
CA PRO A 418 -35.01 -14.89 -0.64
C PRO A 418 -35.35 -13.60 0.12
N LEU A 419 -34.49 -12.57 0.05
CA LEU A 419 -34.78 -11.25 0.61
C LEU A 419 -35.81 -10.51 -0.24
N LEU A 420 -35.70 -10.61 -1.57
CA LEU A 420 -36.68 -10.05 -2.50
C LEU A 420 -38.05 -10.69 -2.28
N ASP A 421 -38.13 -12.03 -2.23
CA ASP A 421 -39.38 -12.75 -2.04
C ASP A 421 -40.06 -12.37 -0.71
N LEU A 422 -39.27 -12.29 0.37
CA LEU A 422 -39.79 -11.92 1.69
C LEU A 422 -40.26 -10.46 1.73
N GLY A 423 -39.45 -9.52 1.24
CA GLY A 423 -39.82 -8.10 1.23
C GLY A 423 -41.03 -7.80 0.35
N ASN A 424 -41.11 -8.42 -0.83
CA ASN A 424 -42.26 -8.30 -1.74
C ASN A 424 -43.54 -8.82 -1.08
N SER A 425 -43.47 -9.94 -0.34
CA SER A 425 -44.61 -10.47 0.42
C SER A 425 -45.10 -9.53 1.54
N ARG A 426 -44.25 -8.57 1.95
CA ARG A 426 -44.52 -7.54 2.96
C ARG A 426 -44.79 -6.16 2.34
N GLY A 427 -44.89 -6.08 1.02
CA GLY A 427 -45.23 -4.86 0.27
C GLY A 427 -44.07 -3.91 0.01
N HIS A 428 -42.84 -4.26 0.41
CA HIS A 428 -41.65 -3.48 0.04
C HIS A 428 -41.36 -3.59 -1.46
N THR A 429 -40.69 -2.57 -1.99
CA THR A 429 -40.18 -2.57 -3.38
C THR A 429 -38.65 -2.55 -3.36
N PHE A 430 -38.01 -3.05 -4.41
CA PHE A 430 -36.56 -3.17 -4.47
C PHE A 430 -35.96 -2.48 -5.69
N ALA A 431 -34.93 -1.68 -5.44
CA ALA A 431 -34.02 -1.16 -6.44
C ALA A 431 -32.64 -1.80 -6.28
N LEU A 432 -31.99 -2.15 -7.39
CA LEU A 432 -30.61 -2.63 -7.38
C LEU A 432 -29.75 -1.79 -8.32
N GLU A 433 -28.67 -1.21 -7.80
CA GLU A 433 -27.60 -0.66 -8.62
C GLU A 433 -26.44 -1.65 -8.71
N THR A 434 -26.06 -2.03 -9.94
CA THR A 434 -24.92 -2.93 -10.19
C THR A 434 -24.14 -2.53 -11.43
N GLN A 435 -22.86 -2.92 -11.47
CA GLN A 435 -21.94 -2.63 -12.57
C GLN A 435 -22.14 -3.48 -13.84
N ALA A 436 -23.21 -4.28 -13.89
CA ALA A 436 -23.56 -5.17 -15.01
C ALA A 436 -22.49 -6.23 -15.37
N SER A 437 -21.69 -6.68 -14.39
CA SER A 437 -20.67 -7.73 -14.61
C SER A 437 -21.18 -9.16 -14.37
N ARG A 438 -22.33 -9.31 -13.70
CA ARG A 438 -22.96 -10.61 -13.39
C ARG A 438 -24.47 -10.53 -13.54
N ALA A 439 -25.01 -11.39 -14.41
CA ALA A 439 -26.42 -11.62 -14.54
C ALA A 439 -26.92 -12.58 -13.45
N GLN A 440 -28.11 -12.33 -12.93
CA GLN A 440 -28.76 -13.18 -11.94
C GLN A 440 -30.21 -13.42 -12.35
N SER A 441 -30.67 -14.67 -12.26
CA SER A 441 -32.03 -15.05 -12.66
C SER A 441 -33.11 -14.31 -11.87
N TRP A 442 -32.81 -13.87 -10.65
CA TRP A 442 -33.74 -13.13 -9.80
C TRP A 442 -33.83 -11.63 -10.13
N PHE A 443 -33.10 -11.12 -11.13
CA PHE A 443 -33.25 -9.72 -11.58
C PHE A 443 -34.68 -9.39 -12.02
N CYS A 444 -35.42 -10.37 -12.55
CA CYS A 444 -36.83 -10.20 -12.91
C CYS A 444 -37.77 -9.94 -11.72
N LYS A 445 -37.31 -10.16 -10.47
CA LYS A 445 -38.08 -9.92 -9.25
C LYS A 445 -37.89 -8.52 -8.64
N LEU A 446 -37.02 -7.71 -9.23
CA LEU A 446 -36.80 -6.33 -8.81
C LEU A 446 -37.90 -5.42 -9.37
N ASP A 447 -38.16 -4.30 -8.71
CA ASP A 447 -38.98 -3.22 -9.25
C ASP A 447 -38.14 -2.28 -10.13
N PHE A 448 -36.88 -2.05 -9.75
CA PHE A 448 -35.95 -1.18 -10.44
C PHE A 448 -34.57 -1.82 -10.57
N LEU A 449 -34.01 -1.83 -11.78
CA LEU A 449 -32.66 -2.31 -12.06
C LEU A 449 -31.84 -1.23 -12.75
N ILE A 450 -30.86 -0.70 -12.02
CA ILE A 450 -29.92 0.30 -12.51
C ILE A 450 -28.63 -0.41 -12.89
N LEU A 451 -28.38 -0.52 -14.20
CA LEU A 451 -27.13 -1.07 -14.71
C LEU A 451 -26.15 0.09 -14.95
N SER A 452 -25.03 0.05 -14.23
CA SER A 452 -24.03 1.12 -14.20
C SER A 452 -22.66 0.63 -14.71
N PRO A 453 -22.52 0.36 -16.03
CA PRO A 453 -21.24 -0.04 -16.61
C PRO A 453 -20.14 0.94 -16.27
N LYS A 454 -19.00 0.41 -15.83
CA LYS A 454 -17.89 1.24 -15.39
C LYS A 454 -17.14 1.82 -16.60
N PRO A 455 -16.90 3.14 -16.64
CA PRO A 455 -16.26 3.81 -17.77
C PRO A 455 -14.73 3.63 -17.75
N PRO A 456 -13.97 4.09 -18.77
CA PRO A 456 -12.50 3.98 -18.81
C PRO A 456 -11.80 4.54 -17.57
N SER A 457 -12.30 5.63 -17.00
CA SER A 457 -11.82 6.17 -15.72
C SER A 457 -12.03 5.26 -14.53
N SER A 458 -12.57 4.04 -14.66
CA SER A 458 -12.56 3.02 -13.60
C SER A 458 -11.40 2.03 -13.71
N GLY A 459 -10.72 1.96 -14.86
CA GLY A 459 -9.74 0.90 -15.18
C GLY A 459 -10.37 -0.49 -15.41
N MET A 460 -11.70 -0.61 -15.33
CA MET A 460 -12.40 -1.87 -15.54
C MET A 460 -12.73 -2.08 -17.02
N GLU A 461 -12.43 -3.28 -17.51
CA GLU A 461 -12.82 -3.70 -18.86
C GLU A 461 -14.35 -3.85 -18.95
N PHE A 462 -14.97 -3.04 -19.81
CA PHE A 462 -16.38 -3.15 -20.17
C PHE A 462 -16.62 -4.32 -21.12
N ARG A 463 -17.59 -5.18 -20.79
CA ARG A 463 -17.98 -6.35 -21.61
C ARG A 463 -19.44 -6.25 -22.03
N ALA A 464 -19.68 -5.84 -23.28
CA ALA A 464 -21.03 -5.71 -23.84
C ALA A 464 -21.87 -6.99 -23.71
N GLN A 465 -21.25 -8.17 -23.81
CA GLN A 465 -21.94 -9.45 -23.60
C GLN A 465 -22.54 -9.57 -22.19
N LYS A 466 -21.82 -9.12 -21.15
CA LYS A 466 -22.31 -9.20 -19.77
C LYS A 466 -23.45 -8.24 -19.50
N LEU A 467 -23.42 -7.05 -20.11
CA LEU A 467 -24.55 -6.14 -20.11
C LEU A 467 -25.80 -6.80 -20.72
N ARG A 468 -25.67 -7.41 -21.91
CA ARG A 468 -26.77 -8.14 -22.57
C ARG A 468 -27.30 -9.30 -21.72
N GLU A 469 -26.43 -10.07 -21.08
CA GLU A 469 -26.86 -11.14 -20.17
C GLU A 469 -27.67 -10.58 -18.98
N CYS A 470 -27.27 -9.44 -18.41
CA CYS A 470 -28.01 -8.80 -17.31
C CYS A 470 -29.39 -8.32 -17.76
N LEU A 471 -29.46 -7.68 -18.93
CA LEU A 471 -30.73 -7.25 -19.54
C LEU A 471 -31.65 -8.44 -19.81
N HIS A 472 -31.12 -9.53 -20.38
CA HIS A 472 -31.89 -10.75 -20.62
C HIS A 472 -32.40 -11.39 -19.31
N ALA A 473 -31.61 -11.36 -18.25
CA ALA A 473 -32.00 -11.90 -16.95
C ALA A 473 -33.08 -11.07 -16.24
N ALA A 474 -33.16 -9.76 -16.52
CA ALA A 474 -34.22 -8.90 -16.01
C ALA A 474 -35.58 -9.19 -16.66
N GLN A 475 -35.60 -9.71 -17.88
CA GLN A 475 -36.83 -9.93 -18.66
C GLN A 475 -37.67 -8.64 -18.71
N ASN A 476 -39.00 -8.74 -18.56
CA ASN A 476 -39.92 -7.60 -18.46
C ASN A 476 -40.31 -7.28 -17.00
N GLY A 477 -39.48 -7.68 -16.04
CA GLY A 477 -39.77 -7.51 -14.61
C GLY A 477 -39.59 -6.07 -14.13
N PRO A 478 -38.34 -5.63 -13.90
CA PRO A 478 -38.05 -4.29 -13.38
C PRO A 478 -38.17 -3.20 -14.46
N GLN A 479 -38.34 -1.97 -14.00
CA GLN A 479 -37.96 -0.80 -14.78
C GLN A 479 -36.44 -0.70 -14.84
N ILE A 480 -35.88 -0.73 -16.06
CA ILE A 480 -34.44 -0.74 -16.28
C ILE A 480 -33.96 0.67 -16.65
N SER A 481 -32.83 1.08 -16.08
CA SER A 481 -32.09 2.26 -16.53
C SER A 481 -30.60 1.97 -16.66
N LEU A 482 -29.96 2.68 -17.59
CA LEU A 482 -28.51 2.71 -17.73
C LEU A 482 -27.96 3.96 -17.08
N LYS A 483 -26.84 3.83 -16.37
CA LYS A 483 -26.18 4.94 -15.71
C LYS A 483 -24.68 4.91 -15.98
N VAL A 484 -24.07 6.05 -16.28
CA VAL A 484 -22.61 6.17 -16.34
C VAL A 484 -22.15 7.37 -15.53
N VAL A 485 -21.16 7.14 -14.68
CA VAL A 485 -20.47 8.22 -13.96
C VAL A 485 -19.38 8.79 -14.88
N VAL A 486 -19.31 10.11 -15.06
CA VAL A 486 -18.44 10.76 -16.03
C VAL A 486 -17.44 11.69 -15.32
N PHE A 487 -16.14 11.41 -15.45
CA PHE A 487 -15.08 12.27 -14.94
C PHE A 487 -14.44 13.16 -16.01
N ASP A 488 -14.41 12.68 -17.26
CA ASP A 488 -13.71 13.30 -18.38
C ASP A 488 -14.34 12.96 -19.75
N GLU A 489 -13.71 13.44 -20.83
CA GLU A 489 -14.14 13.19 -22.22
C GLU A 489 -14.12 11.71 -22.62
N ALA A 490 -13.19 10.91 -22.09
CA ALA A 490 -13.10 9.49 -22.43
C ALA A 490 -14.30 8.72 -21.86
N ASP A 491 -14.71 9.08 -20.64
CA ASP A 491 -15.93 8.57 -20.01
C ASP A 491 -17.19 9.03 -20.74
N TYR A 492 -17.26 10.29 -21.16
CA TYR A 492 -18.39 10.81 -21.93
C TYR A 492 -18.54 10.07 -23.27
N ALA A 493 -17.43 9.88 -24.01
CA ALA A 493 -17.43 9.11 -25.24
C ALA A 493 -17.81 7.64 -25.01
N PHE A 494 -17.39 7.06 -23.89
CA PHE A 494 -17.82 5.72 -23.48
C PHE A 494 -19.33 5.67 -23.22
N ALA A 495 -19.87 6.63 -22.47
CA ALA A 495 -21.29 6.69 -22.16
C ALA A 495 -22.14 6.75 -23.44
N ARG A 496 -21.73 7.55 -24.43
CA ARG A 496 -22.38 7.59 -25.75
C ARG A 496 -22.37 6.24 -26.46
N ARG A 497 -21.25 5.50 -26.42
CA ARG A 497 -21.18 4.16 -27.02
C ARG A 497 -22.13 3.19 -26.32
N VAL A 498 -22.18 3.21 -24.98
CA VAL A 498 -23.09 2.36 -24.21
C VAL A 498 -24.54 2.68 -24.52
N HIS A 499 -24.89 3.97 -24.58
CA HIS A 499 -26.24 4.38 -24.94
C HIS A 499 -26.63 3.93 -26.35
N ALA A 500 -25.74 4.07 -27.33
CA ALA A 500 -25.99 3.64 -28.70
C ALA A 500 -26.24 2.14 -28.85
N MET A 501 -25.80 1.30 -27.90
CA MET A 501 -26.09 -0.14 -27.89
C MET A 501 -27.52 -0.45 -27.44
N HIS A 502 -28.14 0.45 -26.66
CA HIS A 502 -29.45 0.29 -26.04
C HIS A 502 -30.20 1.64 -25.97
N PRO A 503 -30.51 2.26 -27.13
CA PRO A 503 -31.18 3.57 -27.18
C PRO A 503 -32.61 3.55 -26.61
N GLU A 504 -33.21 2.36 -26.49
CA GLU A 504 -34.55 2.18 -25.93
C GLU A 504 -34.59 2.28 -24.40
N ILE A 505 -33.43 2.22 -23.72
CA ILE A 505 -33.35 2.20 -22.26
C ILE A 505 -33.02 3.61 -21.75
N PRO A 506 -33.79 4.16 -20.80
CA PRO A 506 -33.49 5.45 -20.18
C PRO A 506 -32.04 5.54 -19.70
N PHE A 507 -31.31 6.55 -20.18
CA PHE A 507 -29.89 6.73 -19.94
C PHE A 507 -29.62 7.93 -19.04
N TYR A 508 -28.83 7.70 -18.00
CA TYR A 508 -28.49 8.69 -16.99
C TYR A 508 -26.98 8.93 -16.94
N LEU A 509 -26.59 10.20 -16.89
CA LEU A 509 -25.21 10.60 -16.60
C LEU A 509 -25.13 11.22 -15.22
N SER A 510 -24.12 10.82 -14.48
CA SER A 510 -23.79 11.43 -13.18
C SER A 510 -22.37 11.95 -13.23
N VAL A 511 -22.14 13.15 -12.71
CA VAL A 511 -20.77 13.67 -12.60
C VAL A 511 -19.96 12.84 -11.62
N GLY A 512 -18.71 12.54 -11.97
CA GLY A 512 -17.77 11.89 -11.08
C GLY A 512 -17.33 12.81 -9.96
N ASN A 513 -17.36 12.31 -8.72
CA ASN A 513 -16.80 13.00 -7.56
C ASN A 513 -15.32 12.62 -7.41
N PRO A 514 -14.35 13.53 -7.65
CA PRO A 514 -12.91 13.24 -7.56
C PRO A 514 -12.40 13.11 -6.12
N SER A 515 -13.21 13.47 -5.13
CA SER A 515 -12.91 13.38 -3.69
C SER A 515 -13.95 12.52 -2.96
N PRO A 516 -14.18 11.24 -3.34
CA PRO A 516 -15.14 10.41 -2.62
C PRO A 516 -14.60 10.14 -1.20
N GLN A 517 -15.48 10.19 -0.17
CA GLN A 517 -15.08 9.90 1.21
C GLN A 517 -14.43 8.51 1.28
N ASN A 518 -13.14 8.52 1.62
CA ASN A 518 -12.44 7.36 2.12
C ASN A 518 -13.15 6.82 3.38
N GLY A 519 -13.04 5.52 3.61
CA GLY A 519 -13.50 4.85 4.84
C GLY A 519 -13.32 5.72 6.08
N THR A 520 -14.41 5.94 6.83
CA THR A 520 -14.43 6.31 8.26
C THR A 520 -13.92 7.70 8.65
N GLU A 521 -14.74 8.75 8.46
CA GLU A 521 -15.19 9.69 9.52
C GLU A 521 -16.17 10.73 8.94
N ALA A 522 -17.08 11.23 9.78
CA ALA A 522 -18.32 11.89 9.41
C ALA A 522 -18.23 13.42 9.17
N ASP A 523 -17.03 14.02 9.15
CA ASP A 523 -16.90 15.49 9.33
C ASP A 523 -16.02 16.24 8.31
N SER A 524 -15.64 15.67 7.16
CA SER A 524 -15.28 16.53 6.00
C SER A 524 -16.54 16.87 5.21
N THR A 525 -17.24 17.90 5.68
CA THR A 525 -18.48 18.44 5.09
C THR A 525 -18.27 19.10 3.73
N GLU A 526 -17.05 19.46 3.36
CA GLU A 526 -16.76 20.09 2.08
C GLU A 526 -16.44 19.06 1.01
N ALA A 527 -17.50 18.44 0.45
CA ALA A 527 -17.44 18.24 -0.99
C ALA A 527 -17.22 19.62 -1.61
N ASP A 528 -16.27 19.78 -2.54
CA ASP A 528 -16.17 21.02 -3.31
C ASP A 528 -17.40 21.07 -4.23
N SER A 529 -18.53 21.48 -3.65
CA SER A 529 -19.82 21.63 -4.33
C SER A 529 -19.69 22.58 -5.52
N THR A 530 -18.72 23.49 -5.47
CA THR A 530 -18.34 24.38 -6.58
C THR A 530 -17.67 23.59 -7.71
N ASP A 531 -16.75 22.66 -7.43
CA ASP A 531 -16.16 21.78 -8.45
C ASP A 531 -17.18 20.81 -9.05
N LEU A 532 -18.04 20.20 -8.23
CA LEU A 532 -19.11 19.31 -8.72
C LEU A 532 -20.11 20.06 -9.61
N THR A 533 -20.48 21.28 -9.23
CA THR A 533 -21.36 22.13 -10.04
C THR A 533 -20.69 22.50 -11.37
N ARG A 534 -19.41 22.89 -11.35
CA ARG A 534 -18.63 23.19 -12.57
C ARG A 534 -18.54 21.98 -13.51
N ARG A 535 -18.36 20.78 -12.96
CA ARG A 535 -18.34 19.53 -13.75
C ARG A 535 -19.71 19.21 -14.33
N LEU A 536 -20.77 19.50 -13.60
CA LEU A 536 -22.14 19.32 -14.09
C LEU A 536 -22.44 20.28 -15.23
N GLU A 537 -22.05 21.55 -15.09
CA GLU A 537 -22.12 22.56 -16.15
C GLU A 537 -21.36 22.11 -17.40
N TRP A 538 -20.09 21.67 -17.23
CA TRP A 538 -19.32 21.10 -18.34
C TRP A 538 -20.05 19.95 -19.04
N LEU A 539 -20.60 18.99 -18.28
CA LEU A 539 -21.27 17.82 -18.84
C LEU A 539 -22.55 18.19 -19.60
N LEU A 540 -23.31 19.16 -19.07
CA LEU A 540 -24.51 19.72 -19.71
C LEU A 540 -24.15 20.42 -21.03
N GLU A 541 -23.19 21.34 -21.00
CA GLU A 541 -22.72 22.06 -22.20
C GLU A 541 -22.16 21.08 -23.25
N ARG A 542 -21.43 20.07 -22.78
CA ARG A 542 -20.83 19.05 -23.64
C ARG A 542 -21.89 18.22 -24.36
N ALA A 543 -22.93 17.79 -23.65
CA ALA A 543 -24.05 17.04 -24.22
C ALA A 543 -24.89 17.90 -25.18
N ALA A 544 -25.14 19.16 -24.82
CA ALA A 544 -25.86 20.12 -25.67
C ALA A 544 -25.12 20.38 -26.99
N ARG A 545 -23.79 20.53 -26.95
CA ARG A 545 -22.95 20.73 -28.15
C ARG A 545 -23.00 19.54 -29.11
N ASP A 546 -23.13 18.33 -28.59
CA ASP A 546 -23.24 17.10 -29.39
C ASP A 546 -24.68 16.80 -29.84
N GLY A 547 -25.66 17.61 -29.44
CA GLY A 547 -27.08 17.35 -29.70
C GLY A 547 -27.59 16.09 -29.00
N TRP A 548 -26.95 15.65 -27.91
CA TRP A 548 -27.37 14.47 -27.17
C TRP A 548 -28.47 14.84 -26.18
N PHE A 549 -29.69 14.98 -26.69
CA PHE A 549 -30.85 15.44 -25.90
C PHE A 549 -31.65 14.31 -25.25
N ASP A 550 -31.41 13.07 -25.67
CA ASP A 550 -32.09 11.88 -25.17
C ASP A 550 -31.32 11.22 -24.00
N VAL A 551 -30.86 12.05 -23.05
CA VAL A 551 -30.12 11.62 -21.87
C VAL A 551 -30.49 12.51 -20.69
N THR A 552 -30.54 11.92 -19.49
CA THR A 552 -30.82 12.68 -18.27
C THR A 552 -29.52 12.89 -17.49
N ILE A 553 -29.09 14.13 -17.34
CA ILE A 553 -27.86 14.50 -16.62
C ILE A 553 -28.24 14.97 -15.22
N LEU A 554 -27.73 14.29 -14.19
CA LEU A 554 -28.09 14.54 -12.80
C LEU A 554 -26.86 14.82 -11.93
N PRO A 555 -26.97 15.70 -10.92
CA PRO A 555 -25.97 15.78 -9.86
C PRO A 555 -26.01 14.51 -9.00
N GLN A 556 -24.96 14.30 -8.21
CA GLN A 556 -25.04 13.40 -7.07
C GLN A 556 -25.77 14.14 -5.93
N LEU A 557 -27.10 14.05 -5.87
CA LEU A 557 -27.94 14.83 -4.94
C LEU A 557 -27.53 14.63 -3.48
N HIS A 558 -27.17 13.41 -3.10
CA HIS A 558 -26.70 13.12 -1.75
C HIS A 558 -25.39 13.86 -1.42
N VAL A 559 -24.51 14.06 -2.40
CA VAL A 559 -23.28 14.85 -2.21
C VAL A 559 -23.57 16.34 -2.13
N VAL A 560 -24.57 16.82 -2.87
CA VAL A 560 -25.04 18.20 -2.78
C VAL A 560 -25.64 18.50 -1.40
N LEU A 561 -26.43 17.58 -0.85
CA LEU A 561 -27.14 17.78 0.42
C LEU A 561 -26.28 17.55 1.66
N TRP A 562 -25.40 16.54 1.62
CA TRP A 562 -24.68 16.08 2.81
C TRP A 562 -23.16 16.02 2.63
N GLY A 563 -22.65 16.57 1.53
CA GLY A 563 -21.24 16.42 1.18
C GLY A 563 -20.92 14.94 1.03
N ASN A 564 -19.73 14.55 1.46
CA ASN A 564 -19.33 13.15 1.32
C ASN A 564 -19.87 12.22 2.44
N LYS A 565 -20.71 12.72 3.35
CA LYS A 565 -21.15 12.01 4.58
C LYS A 565 -21.76 10.64 4.28
N ARG A 566 -21.47 9.67 5.15
CA ARG A 566 -21.94 8.28 5.05
C ARG A 566 -23.22 8.04 5.84
N GLY A 567 -24.00 7.05 5.42
CA GLY A 567 -25.17 6.56 6.16
C GLY A 567 -26.29 7.60 6.30
N VAL A 568 -26.26 8.65 5.48
CA VAL A 568 -27.22 9.76 5.48
C VAL A 568 -28.23 9.65 4.39
#